data_AF-Q6AMY2-F1
#
_entry.id   AF-Q6AMY2-F1
#
_cell.length_a   1.000
_cell.length_b   1.000
_cell.length_c   1.000
_cell.angle_alpha   90.00
_cell.angle_beta   90.00
_cell.angle_gamma   90.00
#
_symmetry.space_group_name_H-M   'P 1'
#
loop_
_entity.id
_entity.type
_entity.pdbx_description
1 polymer ?
#
loop_
_entity_poly.entity_id
_entity_poly.type
_entity_poly.pdbx_seq_one_letter_code
_entity_poly.pdbx_strand_id
1 'polypeptide(L)'
;MNRRNFIQSQGATCRNWHWSWSFVNHTDKVVIFGAWDIDIDTDNSMILCETWQFNKKGRKNCGYKQSLEHVLLIDNEGYQLKTFPMKHAKTSNGSSKISDFTPHLADKNLRKKGSGWWAY
;
A
#
# COMPACT_ATOMS: atom_id res chain seq x y z
N MET A 1 14.65 -1.06 13.27
CA MET A 1 13.33 -1.74 13.18
C MET A 1 13.06 -2.07 11.72
N ASN A 2 12.55 -3.25 11.38
CA ASN A 2 12.19 -3.57 9.99
C ASN A 2 10.71 -3.28 9.72
N ARG A 3 10.30 -3.19 8.45
CA ARG A 3 8.91 -2.89 8.03
C ARG A 3 7.90 -3.84 8.65
N ARG A 4 8.21 -5.13 8.71
CA ARG A 4 7.31 -6.14 9.27
C ARG A 4 7.04 -5.88 10.76
N ASN A 5 8.08 -5.65 11.55
CA ASN A 5 7.95 -5.33 12.97
C ASN A 5 7.19 -4.02 13.19
N PHE A 6 7.43 -3.01 12.34
CA PHE A 6 6.67 -1.76 12.38
C PHE A 6 5.18 -2.00 12.14
N ILE A 7 4.80 -2.68 11.05
CA ILE A 7 3.38 -2.98 10.76
C ILE A 7 2.74 -3.83 11.87
N GLN A 8 3.45 -4.84 12.37
CA GLN A 8 2.94 -5.68 13.46
C GLN A 8 2.78 -4.89 14.77
N SER A 9 3.63 -3.90 15.04
CA SER A 9 3.46 -3.02 16.21
C SER A 9 2.19 -2.17 16.16
N GLN A 10 1.57 -2.05 14.98
CA GLN A 10 0.28 -1.37 14.75
C GLN A 10 -0.91 -2.35 14.76
N GLY A 11 -0.69 -3.61 15.17
CA GLY A 11 -1.69 -4.68 15.14
C GLY A 11 -2.07 -5.16 13.74
N ALA A 12 -1.39 -4.66 12.69
CA ALA A 12 -1.72 -4.96 11.31
C ALA A 12 -0.95 -6.18 10.76
N THR A 13 -1.54 -6.85 9.77
CA THR A 13 -0.95 -8.00 9.09
C THR A 13 -1.26 -8.01 7.58
N CYS A 14 -0.70 -8.98 6.86
CA CYS A 14 -0.99 -9.24 5.46
C CYS A 14 -0.84 -10.74 5.15
N ARG A 15 -1.31 -11.19 3.98
CA ARG A 15 -1.20 -12.60 3.57
C ARG A 15 0.19 -12.96 3.05
N ASN A 16 0.91 -12.01 2.46
CA ASN A 16 2.22 -12.26 1.87
C ASN A 16 3.18 -11.07 2.07
N TRP A 17 4.05 -11.19 3.07
CA TRP A 17 5.04 -10.16 3.41
C TRP A 17 6.05 -9.84 2.31
N HIS A 18 6.29 -10.76 1.37
CA HIS A 18 7.28 -10.57 0.30
C HIS A 18 6.80 -9.60 -0.78
N TRP A 19 5.49 -9.59 -1.07
CA TRP A 19 4.90 -8.79 -2.16
C TRP A 19 3.83 -7.80 -1.70
N SER A 20 3.61 -7.65 -0.39
CA SER A 20 2.59 -6.74 0.12
C SER A 20 3.08 -5.29 0.20
N TRP A 21 2.20 -4.37 -0.16
CA TRP A 21 2.29 -2.94 0.13
C TRP A 21 1.06 -2.42 0.89
N SER A 22 0.17 -3.32 1.31
CA SER A 22 -1.04 -3.02 2.07
C SER A 22 -1.16 -3.97 3.27
N PHE A 23 -1.75 -3.49 4.36
CA PHE A 23 -1.85 -4.21 5.62
C PHE A 23 -3.17 -3.86 6.31
N VAL A 24 -3.70 -4.75 7.12
CA VAL A 24 -4.98 -4.55 7.80
C VAL A 24 -4.89 -4.95 9.28
N ASN A 25 -5.46 -4.11 10.12
CA ASN A 25 -5.79 -4.39 11.51
C ASN A 25 -7.33 -4.42 11.60
N HIS A 26 -7.89 -5.62 11.74
CA HIS A 26 -9.34 -5.81 11.82
C HIS A 26 -9.93 -5.43 13.18
N THR A 27 -9.13 -5.44 14.26
CA THR A 27 -9.57 -5.06 15.60
C THR A 27 -9.88 -3.57 15.66
N ASP A 28 -8.95 -2.74 15.16
CA ASP A 28 -9.09 -1.28 15.19
C ASP A 28 -9.73 -0.71 13.92
N LYS A 29 -10.08 -1.58 12.96
CA LYS A 29 -10.58 -1.22 11.63
C LYS A 29 -9.67 -0.22 10.91
N VAL A 30 -8.39 -0.54 10.83
CA VAL A 30 -7.38 0.29 10.15
C VAL A 30 -6.77 -0.48 9.00
N VAL A 31 -6.69 0.17 7.83
CA VAL A 31 -5.92 -0.28 6.67
C VAL A 31 -4.72 0.63 6.50
N ILE A 32 -3.54 0.02 6.36
CA ILE A 32 -2.27 0.73 6.21
C ILE A 32 -1.70 0.44 4.83
N PHE A 33 -1.41 1.48 4.05
CA PHE A 33 -0.72 1.38 2.77
C PHE A 33 0.69 1.95 2.84
N GLY A 34 1.63 1.30 2.15
CA GLY A 34 2.90 1.95 1.82
C GLY A 34 2.69 2.90 0.63
N ALA A 35 3.04 4.17 0.79
CA ALA A 35 2.99 5.19 -0.25
C ALA A 35 4.40 5.40 -0.83
N TRP A 36 4.54 5.34 -2.16
CA TRP A 36 5.84 5.56 -2.80
C TRP A 36 6.25 7.03 -2.77
N ASP A 37 7.53 7.29 -2.50
CA ASP A 37 8.15 8.62 -2.53
C ASP A 37 8.28 9.25 -3.93
N ILE A 38 7.89 8.53 -4.98
CA ILE A 38 7.92 9.00 -6.37
C ILE A 38 6.71 9.87 -6.74
N ASP A 39 5.67 9.89 -5.91
CA ASP A 39 4.56 10.82 -6.05
C ASP A 39 4.99 12.15 -5.41
N ILE A 40 5.39 13.10 -6.27
CA ILE A 40 6.02 14.40 -5.93
C ILE A 40 5.12 15.28 -5.03
N ASP A 41 3.85 14.93 -4.90
CA ASP A 41 2.91 15.53 -3.96
C ASP A 41 2.69 14.55 -2.79
N THR A 42 3.49 14.67 -1.72
CA THR A 42 3.48 13.76 -0.57
C THR A 42 2.11 13.65 0.11
N ASP A 43 1.26 14.65 -0.11
CA ASP A 43 -0.09 14.62 0.40
C ASP A 43 -1.04 13.80 -0.45
N ASN A 44 -0.78 13.56 -1.74
CA ASN A 44 -1.63 12.76 -2.63
C ASN A 44 -0.84 11.58 -3.23
N SER A 45 -0.89 10.42 -2.59
CA SER A 45 -0.17 9.22 -3.07
C SER A 45 -1.10 8.20 -3.71
N MET A 46 -0.72 7.67 -4.88
CA MET A 46 -1.45 6.58 -5.51
C MET A 46 -1.09 5.26 -4.82
N ILE A 47 -2.07 4.63 -4.17
CA ILE A 47 -1.86 3.42 -3.35
C ILE A 47 -2.29 2.13 -4.07
N LEU A 48 -3.10 2.26 -5.12
CA LEU A 48 -3.51 1.17 -5.99
C LEU A 48 -3.88 1.70 -7.38
N CYS A 49 -3.64 0.93 -8.43
CA CYS A 49 -4.18 1.19 -9.76
C CYS A 49 -4.55 -0.12 -10.45
N GLU A 50 -5.66 -0.14 -11.19
CA GLU A 50 -6.13 -1.32 -11.92
C GLU A 50 -5.07 -1.89 -12.86
N THR A 51 -4.21 -1.03 -13.43
CA THR A 51 -3.09 -1.44 -14.29
C THR A 51 -2.01 -2.24 -13.56
N TRP A 52 -1.97 -2.20 -12.22
CA TRP A 52 -0.97 -2.95 -11.42
C TRP A 52 -1.35 -4.42 -11.22
N GLN A 53 -2.54 -4.84 -11.68
CA GLN A 53 -2.98 -6.23 -11.61
C GLN A 53 -2.02 -7.16 -12.35
N PHE A 54 -1.39 -6.69 -13.42
CA PHE A 54 -0.43 -7.44 -14.23
C PHE A 54 0.89 -6.68 -14.34
N ASN A 55 2.00 -7.40 -14.28
CA ASN A 55 3.31 -6.81 -14.57
C ASN A 55 3.55 -6.68 -16.09
N LYS A 56 4.65 -6.04 -16.48
CA LYS A 56 5.05 -5.86 -17.90
C LYS A 56 5.22 -7.18 -18.68
N LYS A 57 5.31 -8.32 -17.99
CA LYS A 57 5.40 -9.67 -18.58
C LYS A 57 4.04 -10.40 -18.59
N GLY A 58 2.94 -9.70 -18.30
CA GLY A 58 1.59 -10.26 -18.25
C GLY A 58 1.30 -11.16 -17.04
N ARG A 59 2.19 -11.22 -16.03
CA ARG A 59 1.98 -12.05 -14.84
C ARG A 59 1.16 -11.29 -13.81
N LYS A 60 0.20 -11.97 -13.17
CA LYS A 60 -0.60 -11.41 -12.07
C LYS A 60 0.30 -10.98 -10.91
N ASN A 61 0.03 -9.80 -10.36
CA ASN A 61 0.68 -9.30 -9.16
C ASN A 61 0.01 -9.90 -7.91
N CYS A 62 0.78 -10.66 -7.12
CA CYS A 62 0.27 -11.39 -5.95
C CYS A 62 -0.32 -10.46 -4.87
N GLY A 63 0.19 -9.24 -4.74
CA GLY A 63 -0.32 -8.27 -3.76
C GLY A 63 -1.60 -7.57 -4.20
N TYR A 64 -1.92 -7.58 -5.51
CA TYR A 64 -3.00 -6.76 -6.06
C TYR A 64 -4.38 -7.12 -5.48
N LYS A 65 -4.72 -8.41 -5.46
CA LYS A 65 -6.04 -8.86 -4.97
C LYS A 65 -6.25 -8.46 -3.50
N GLN A 66 -5.23 -8.64 -2.66
CA GLN A 66 -5.29 -8.26 -1.24
C GLN A 66 -5.43 -6.73 -1.08
N SER A 67 -4.65 -5.96 -1.83
CA SER A 67 -4.76 -4.49 -1.79
C SER A 67 -6.12 -3.99 -2.26
N LEU A 68 -6.74 -4.63 -3.27
CA LEU A 68 -8.09 -4.30 -3.69
C LEU A 68 -9.11 -4.60 -2.58
N GLU A 69 -9.00 -5.75 -1.91
CA GLU A 69 -9.87 -6.06 -0.76
C GLU A 69 -9.70 -5.03 0.37
N HIS A 70 -8.47 -4.60 0.66
CA HIS A 70 -8.21 -3.56 1.65
C HIS A 70 -8.81 -2.21 1.28
N VAL A 71 -8.80 -1.83 0.00
CA VAL A 71 -9.52 -0.65 -0.50
C VAL A 71 -11.03 -0.77 -0.26
N LEU A 72 -11.61 -1.95 -0.52
CA LEU A 72 -13.04 -2.18 -0.29
C LEU A 72 -13.43 -2.14 1.19
N LEU A 73 -12.54 -2.53 2.11
CA LEU A 73 -12.76 -2.35 3.55
C LEU A 73 -12.88 -0.86 3.92
N ILE A 74 -12.10 0.00 3.29
CA ILE A 74 -12.17 1.45 3.51
C ILE A 74 -13.46 2.01 2.91
N ASP A 75 -13.73 1.74 1.63
CA ASP A 75 -14.88 2.30 0.90
C ASP A 75 -16.23 1.82 1.44
N ASN A 76 -16.35 0.54 1.82
CA ASN A 76 -17.64 -0.09 2.11
C ASN A 76 -17.85 -0.44 3.58
N GLU A 77 -16.79 -0.58 4.37
CA GLU A 77 -16.88 -1.11 5.74
C GLU A 77 -16.40 -0.11 6.81
N GLY A 78 -16.04 1.11 6.40
CA GLY A 78 -15.69 2.21 7.30
C GLY A 78 -14.33 2.05 7.97
N TYR A 79 -13.40 1.32 7.36
CA TYR A 79 -12.03 1.23 7.86
C TYR A 79 -11.30 2.56 7.63
N GLN A 80 -10.47 2.96 8.59
CA GLN A 80 -9.61 4.12 8.44
C GLN A 80 -8.43 3.80 7.51
N LEU A 81 -8.04 4.77 6.69
CA LEU A 81 -6.85 4.67 5.86
C LEU A 81 -5.68 5.40 6.52
N LYS A 82 -4.57 4.69 6.69
CA LYS A 82 -3.27 5.27 7.04
C LYS A 82 -2.24 4.95 5.97
N THR A 83 -1.23 5.81 5.83
CA THR A 83 -0.08 5.56 4.96
C THR A 83 1.24 5.67 5.69
N PHE A 84 2.29 5.01 5.19
CA PHE A 84 3.67 5.29 5.57
C PHE A 84 4.55 5.47 4.32
N PRO A 85 5.57 6.35 4.36
CA PRO A 85 6.46 6.56 3.23
C PRO A 85 7.34 5.33 2.93
N MET A 86 7.40 4.94 1.66
CA MET A 86 8.31 3.92 1.12
C MET A 86 9.24 4.55 0.09
N LYS A 87 10.54 4.27 0.19
CA LYS A 87 11.51 4.68 -0.82
C LYS A 87 11.52 3.69 -1.98
N HIS A 88 11.29 4.20 -3.17
CA HIS A 88 11.37 3.42 -4.40
C HIS A 88 12.83 3.16 -4.77
N ALA A 89 13.08 1.95 -5.27
CA ALA A 89 14.26 1.66 -6.04
C ALA A 89 13.92 0.68 -7.16
N LYS A 90 14.84 0.55 -8.11
CA LYS A 90 14.78 -0.48 -9.16
C LYS A 90 15.72 -1.64 -8.83
N THR A 91 15.29 -2.85 -9.09
CA THR A 91 16.18 -4.01 -9.20
C THR A 91 17.02 -3.92 -10.48
N SER A 92 18.07 -4.74 -10.60
CA SER A 92 18.87 -4.85 -11.82
C SER A 92 18.05 -5.22 -13.07
N ASN A 93 16.91 -5.90 -12.87
CA ASN A 93 15.97 -6.26 -13.95
C ASN A 93 14.85 -5.22 -14.19
N GLY A 94 14.93 -4.04 -13.57
CA GLY A 94 13.99 -2.92 -13.78
C GLY A 94 12.65 -3.04 -13.04
N SER A 95 12.51 -3.98 -12.11
CA SER A 95 11.31 -4.11 -11.26
C SER A 95 11.37 -3.14 -10.08
N SER A 96 10.22 -2.62 -9.65
CA SER A 96 10.12 -1.80 -8.44
C SER A 96 10.43 -2.65 -7.20
N LYS A 97 11.24 -2.10 -6.31
CA LYS A 97 11.52 -2.65 -4.97
C LYS A 97 11.43 -1.52 -3.94
N ILE A 98 11.18 -1.90 -2.69
CA ILE A 98 11.28 -1.00 -1.55
C ILE A 98 12.74 -1.03 -1.09
N SER A 99 13.44 0.10 -1.16
CA SER A 99 14.81 0.22 -0.65
C SER A 99 14.84 0.57 0.83
N ASP A 100 13.87 1.35 1.28
CA ASP A 100 13.78 1.88 2.64
C ASP A 100 12.34 2.33 2.95
N PHE A 101 12.04 2.65 4.21
CA PHE A 101 10.75 3.19 4.62
C PHE A 101 10.89 4.09 5.85
N THR A 102 9.97 5.04 6.01
CA THR A 102 9.88 5.86 7.22
C THR A 102 8.82 5.26 8.15
N PRO A 103 9.15 4.86 9.40
CA PRO A 103 8.21 4.25 10.34
C PRO A 103 7.29 5.29 10.99
N HIS A 104 6.51 5.99 10.17
CA HIS A 104 5.55 7.00 10.59
C HIS A 104 4.25 6.80 9.83
N LEU A 105 3.12 6.78 10.55
CA LEU A 105 1.79 6.70 9.95
C LEU A 105 1.18 8.08 9.83
N ALA A 106 0.65 8.39 8.65
CA ALA A 106 -0.21 9.54 8.41
C ALA A 106 -1.64 9.07 8.19
N ASP A 107 -2.61 9.76 8.79
CA ASP A 107 -4.03 9.57 8.49
C ASP A 107 -4.36 10.16 7.13
N LYS A 108 -5.14 9.41 6.33
CA LYS A 108 -5.48 9.76 4.95
C LYS A 108 -6.92 9.41 4.63
N ASN A 109 -7.44 10.06 3.61
CA ASN A 109 -8.73 9.74 2.99
C ASN A 109 -8.52 9.00 1.67
N LEU A 110 -9.47 8.17 1.29
CA LEU A 110 -9.44 7.42 0.05
C LEU A 110 -10.23 8.16 -1.03
N ARG A 111 -9.66 8.26 -2.23
CA ARG A 111 -10.35 8.78 -3.43
C ARG A 111 -10.05 7.93 -4.64
N LYS A 112 -11.10 7.42 -5.30
CA LYS A 112 -10.98 6.79 -6.63
C LYS A 112 -11.00 7.87 -7.72
N LYS A 113 -10.02 7.85 -8.63
CA LYS A 113 -9.96 8.70 -9.83
C LYS A 113 -9.53 7.86 -11.03
N GLY A 114 -10.45 7.69 -11.99
CA GLY A 114 -10.24 6.78 -13.12
C GLY A 114 -9.94 5.36 -12.63
N SER A 115 -8.82 4.80 -13.07
CA SER A 115 -8.33 3.48 -12.67
C SER A 115 -7.44 3.48 -11.41
N GLY A 116 -7.27 4.62 -10.75
CA GLY A 116 -6.39 4.77 -9.58
C GLY A 116 -7.14 5.06 -8.29
N TRP A 117 -6.61 4.54 -7.18
CA TRP A 117 -7.00 4.90 -5.82
C TRP A 117 -5.87 5.68 -5.15
N TRP A 118 -6.25 6.80 -4.56
CA TRP A 118 -5.35 7.79 -4.00
C TRP A 118 -5.62 7.98 -2.51
N ALA A 119 -4.54 8.08 -1.73
CA ALA A 119 -4.54 8.50 -0.35
C ALA A 119 -4.27 10.01 -0.30
N TYR A 120 -5.15 10.80 0.32
CA TYR A 120 -5.01 12.25 0.45
C TYR A 120 -5.23 12.79 1.87
#